data_AF-A0A1N7S297-F1
#
_entry.id   AF-A0A1N7S297-F1
#
_cell.length_a   1.000
_cell.length_b   1.000
_cell.length_c   1.000
_cell.angle_alpha   90.00
_cell.angle_beta   90.00
_cell.angle_gamma   90.00
#
_symmetry.space_group_name_H-M   'P 1'
#
loop_
_entity.id
_entity.type
_entity.pdbx_description
1 polymer ?
#
loop_
_entity_poly.entity_id
_entity_poly.type
_entity_poly.pdbx_seq_one_letter_code
_entity_poly.pdbx_strand_id
1 'polypeptide(L)'
;MSDRRQKRIDSMFARDRLMAGVTLLALWITLGYVYFAVSMSVEDPAVRIALTIGAMGVVVFNTASVTAMVRHYKEDKDHIYGLDIHHLDENRIRKAALDDSEEEEALA
;
A
#
# COMPACT_ATOMS: atom_id res chain seq x y z
N MET A 1 -22.74 -13.76 10.04
CA MET A 1 -22.00 -13.95 8.77
C MET A 1 -21.28 -12.67 8.31
N SER A 2 -21.86 -11.48 8.54
CA SER A 2 -21.25 -10.16 8.32
C SER A 2 -19.93 -9.93 9.07
N ASP A 3 -19.84 -10.37 10.32
CA ASP A 3 -18.71 -10.08 11.21
C ASP A 3 -17.36 -10.68 10.75
N ARG A 4 -17.38 -11.89 10.16
CA ARG A 4 -16.17 -12.50 9.57
C ARG A 4 -15.72 -11.80 8.29
N ARG A 5 -16.66 -11.34 7.46
CA ARG A 5 -16.34 -10.62 6.22
C ARG A 5 -15.72 -9.25 6.55
N GLN A 6 -16.29 -8.52 7.51
CA GLN A 6 -15.75 -7.24 7.94
C GLN A 6 -14.33 -7.36 8.52
N LYS A 7 -14.07 -8.39 9.34
CA LYS A 7 -12.72 -8.68 9.86
C LYS A 7 -11.70 -8.95 8.76
N ARG A 8 -12.10 -9.60 7.66
CA ARG A 8 -11.23 -9.83 6.49
C ARG A 8 -10.93 -8.53 5.75
N ILE A 9 -11.94 -7.70 5.51
CA ILE A 9 -11.78 -6.37 4.89
C ILE A 9 -10.82 -5.51 5.72
N ASP A 10 -11.03 -5.45 7.03
CA ASP A 10 -10.20 -4.66 7.93
C ASP A 10 -8.75 -5.16 7.98
N SER A 11 -8.53 -6.48 7.97
CA SER A 11 -7.19 -7.07 7.89
C SER A 11 -6.47 -6.72 6.60
N MET A 12 -7.16 -6.77 5.46
CA MET A 12 -6.59 -6.45 4.16
C MET A 12 -6.22 -4.95 4.06
N PHE A 13 -7.13 -4.08 4.50
CA PHE A 13 -6.89 -2.64 4.60
C PHE A 13 -5.74 -2.29 5.55
N ALA A 14 -5.65 -2.95 6.72
CA ALA A 14 -4.58 -2.71 7.68
C ALA A 14 -3.20 -3.06 7.10
N ARG A 15 -3.12 -4.15 6.31
CA ARG A 15 -1.87 -4.56 5.65
C ARG A 15 -1.47 -3.58 4.55
N ASP A 16 -2.42 -3.11 3.75
CA ASP A 16 -2.15 -2.12 2.70
C ASP A 16 -1.67 -0.79 3.30
N ARG A 17 -2.33 -0.32 4.37
CA ARG A 17 -1.88 0.84 5.14
C ARG A 17 -0.46 0.67 5.71
N LEU A 18 -0.12 -0.52 6.17
CA LEU A 18 1.22 -0.82 6.66
C LEU A 18 2.25 -0.74 5.52
N MET A 19 1.97 -1.32 4.36
CA MET A 19 2.85 -1.26 3.18
C MET A 19 3.05 0.17 2.68
N ALA A 20 1.98 0.98 2.65
CA ALA A 20 2.07 2.40 2.34
C ALA A 20 2.98 3.15 3.34
N GLY A 21 2.85 2.85 4.64
CA GLY A 21 3.72 3.41 5.68
C GLY A 21 5.19 3.00 5.54
N VAL A 22 5.46 1.72 5.25
CA VAL A 22 6.82 1.21 5.02
C VAL A 22 7.46 1.87 3.80
N THR A 23 6.71 2.01 2.72
CA THR A 23 7.19 2.65 1.48
C THR A 23 7.51 4.14 1.72
N LEU A 24 6.65 4.84 2.46
CA LEU A 24 6.88 6.23 2.84
C LEU A 24 8.13 6.38 3.72
N LEU A 25 8.33 5.46 4.69
CA LEU A 25 9.51 5.45 5.53
C LEU A 25 10.79 5.19 4.72
N ALA A 26 10.75 4.24 3.78
CA ALA A 26 11.88 3.96 2.89
C ALA A 26 12.25 5.19 2.03
N LEU A 27 11.24 5.92 1.55
CA LEU A 27 11.43 7.19 0.85
C LEU A 27 12.12 8.23 1.75
N TRP A 28 11.66 8.41 2.99
CA TRP A 28 12.27 9.36 3.92
C TRP A 28 13.74 9.03 4.19
N ILE A 29 14.06 7.76 4.43
CA ILE A 29 15.43 7.30 4.66
C ILE A 29 16.30 7.58 3.43
N THR A 30 15.82 7.21 2.24
CA THR A 30 16.55 7.38 0.99
C THR A 30 16.80 8.87 0.70
N LEU A 31 15.76 9.69 0.81
CA LEU A 31 15.86 11.13 0.56
C LEU A 31 16.75 11.81 1.59
N GLY A 32 16.64 11.43 2.86
CA GLY A 32 17.50 11.92 3.94
C GLY A 32 18.97 11.61 3.65
N TYR A 33 19.28 10.36 3.30
CA TYR A 33 20.63 9.95 2.91
C TYR A 33 21.17 10.79 1.75
N VAL A 34 20.40 10.94 0.67
CA VAL A 34 20.79 11.74 -0.51
C VAL A 34 21.03 13.20 -0.10
N TYR A 35 20.13 13.80 0.69
CA TYR A 35 20.29 15.17 1.17
C TYR A 35 21.58 15.35 1.98
N PHE A 36 21.89 14.44 2.90
CA PHE A 36 23.13 14.50 3.68
C PHE A 36 24.38 14.33 2.81
N ALA A 37 24.38 13.35 1.89
CA ALA A 37 25.49 13.12 0.99
C ALA A 37 25.79 14.34 0.08
N VAL A 38 24.74 14.96 -0.45
CA VAL A 38 24.85 16.12 -1.33
C VAL A 38 25.21 17.38 -0.53
N SER A 39 24.54 17.65 0.60
CA SER A 39 24.76 18.87 1.38
C SER A 39 26.19 18.99 1.92
N MET A 40 26.87 17.87 2.21
CA MET A 40 28.29 17.87 2.57
C MET A 40 29.22 18.31 1.42
N SER A 41 28.79 18.13 0.18
CA SER A 41 29.59 18.47 -1.02
C SER A 41 29.33 19.90 -1.55
N VAL A 42 28.26 20.55 -1.08
CA VAL A 42 27.89 21.91 -1.53
C VAL A 42 28.50 22.94 -0.60
N GLU A 43 29.28 23.88 -1.11
CA GLU A 43 29.86 24.98 -0.32
C GLU A 43 28.95 26.22 -0.28
N ASP A 44 28.20 26.49 -1.38
CA ASP A 44 27.34 27.67 -1.49
C ASP A 44 26.11 27.59 -0.55
N PRO A 45 25.97 28.54 0.40
CA PRO A 45 24.82 28.61 1.31
C PRO A 45 23.46 28.75 0.60
N ALA A 46 23.39 29.48 -0.51
CA ALA A 46 22.14 29.68 -1.25
C ALA A 46 21.67 28.37 -1.88
N VAL A 47 22.59 27.58 -2.44
CA VAL A 47 22.30 26.25 -3.00
C VAL A 47 21.85 25.29 -1.89
N ARG A 48 22.47 25.33 -0.70
CA ARG A 48 22.02 24.54 0.46
C ARG A 48 20.60 24.88 0.91
N ILE A 49 20.24 26.16 0.91
CA ILE A 49 18.88 26.60 1.26
C ILE A 49 17.88 26.04 0.23
N ALA A 50 18.17 26.20 -1.06
CA ALA A 50 17.31 25.67 -2.12
C ALA A 50 17.14 24.14 -2.02
N LEU A 51 18.23 23.42 -1.77
CA LEU A 51 18.22 21.96 -1.57
C LEU A 51 17.33 21.58 -0.37
N THR A 52 17.46 22.30 0.75
CA THR A 52 16.65 22.06 1.96
C THR A 52 15.17 22.27 1.68
N ILE A 53 14.80 23.38 1.03
CA ILE A 53 13.41 23.68 0.71
C ILE A 53 12.83 22.62 -0.23
N GLY A 54 13.59 22.21 -1.26
CA GLY A 54 13.19 21.16 -2.18
C GLY A 54 12.97 19.82 -1.47
N ALA A 55 13.94 19.39 -0.64
CA ALA A 55 13.85 18.14 0.12
C ALA A 55 12.66 18.17 1.09
N MET A 56 12.45 19.26 1.82
CA MET A 56 11.28 19.42 2.69
C MET A 56 9.98 19.39 1.91
N GLY A 57 9.91 20.04 0.75
CA GLY A 57 8.75 20.01 -0.13
C GLY A 57 8.38 18.58 -0.53
N VAL A 58 9.36 17.78 -0.95
CA VAL A 58 9.14 16.37 -1.29
C VAL A 58 8.61 15.59 -0.09
N VAL A 59 9.24 15.73 1.09
CA VAL A 59 8.79 15.03 2.32
C VAL A 59 7.35 15.41 2.67
N VAL A 60 7.04 16.71 2.74
CA VAL A 60 5.74 17.21 3.19
C VAL A 60 4.64 16.82 2.21
N PHE A 61 4.81 17.10 0.92
CA PHE A 61 3.77 16.81 -0.06
C PHE A 61 3.56 15.32 -0.24
N ASN A 62 4.63 14.51 -0.30
CA ASN A 62 4.49 13.08 -0.44
C ASN A 62 3.79 12.45 0.77
N THR A 63 4.14 12.88 1.98
CA THR A 63 3.48 12.44 3.22
C THR A 63 2.01 12.84 3.25
N ALA A 64 1.69 14.07 2.83
CA ALA A 64 0.32 14.56 2.75
C ALA A 64 -0.51 13.75 1.73
N SER A 65 0.03 13.49 0.54
CA SER A 65 -0.61 12.70 -0.50
C SER A 65 -0.89 11.26 -0.05
N VAL A 66 0.09 10.57 0.56
CA VAL A 66 -0.10 9.21 1.08
C VAL A 66 -1.12 9.20 2.22
N THR A 67 -1.08 10.20 3.11
CA THR A 67 -2.05 10.32 4.20
C THR A 67 -3.46 10.55 3.67
N ALA A 68 -3.62 11.40 2.65
CA ALA A 68 -4.88 11.65 1.99
C ALA A 68 -5.42 10.37 1.31
N MET A 69 -4.56 9.64 0.60
CA MET A 69 -4.91 8.35 -0.03
C MET A 69 -5.43 7.35 1.01
N VAL A 70 -4.69 7.13 2.10
CA VAL A 70 -5.08 6.20 3.17
C VAL A 70 -6.38 6.63 3.86
N ARG A 71 -6.57 7.94 4.07
CA ARG A 71 -7.79 8.48 4.69
C ARG A 71 -9.01 8.27 3.79
N HIS A 72 -8.89 8.57 2.51
CA HIS A 72 -9.96 8.38 1.54
C HIS A 72 -10.29 6.90 1.35
N TYR A 73 -9.28 6.02 1.28
CA TYR A 73 -9.50 4.57 1.18
C TYR A 73 -10.18 3.96 2.39
N LYS A 74 -10.07 4.59 3.57
CA LYS A 74 -10.84 4.15 4.74
C LYS A 74 -12.35 4.31 4.54
N GLU A 75 -12.77 5.32 3.78
CA GLU A 75 -14.18 5.63 3.49
C GLU A 75 -14.73 4.66 2.42
N ASP A 76 -13.91 4.27 1.44
CA ASP A 76 -14.32 3.40 0.32
C ASP A 76 -13.96 1.91 0.49
N LYS A 77 -13.31 1.53 1.59
CA LYS A 77 -12.79 0.16 1.81
C LYS A 77 -13.86 -0.93 1.68
N ASP A 78 -15.09 -0.66 2.13
CA ASP A 78 -16.13 -1.69 2.17
C ASP A 78 -16.63 -2.03 0.76
N HIS A 79 -16.57 -1.07 -0.17
CA HIS A 79 -16.90 -1.29 -1.58
C HIS A 79 -15.74 -1.99 -2.31
N ILE A 80 -14.52 -1.46 -2.19
CA ILE A 80 -13.34 -1.97 -2.90
C ILE A 80 -13.02 -3.40 -2.47
N TYR A 81 -12.85 -3.64 -1.16
CA TYR A 81 -12.47 -4.96 -0.66
C TYR A 81 -13.66 -5.94 -0.58
N GLY A 82 -14.89 -5.42 -0.54
CA GLY A 82 -16.10 -6.25 -0.62
C GLY A 82 -16.21 -6.97 -1.97
N LEU A 83 -15.95 -6.25 -3.07
CA LEU A 83 -15.94 -6.79 -4.42
C LEU A 83 -14.77 -7.78 -4.63
N ASP A 84 -13.57 -7.44 -4.14
CA ASP A 84 -12.40 -8.32 -4.23
C ASP A 84 -12.61 -9.65 -3.50
N ILE A 85 -13.20 -9.62 -2.29
CA ILE A 85 -13.52 -10.84 -1.55
C ILE A 85 -14.53 -11.70 -2.31
N HIS A 86 -15.54 -11.08 -2.96
CA HIS A 86 -16.51 -11.81 -3.75
C HIS A 86 -15.84 -12.59 -4.90
N HIS A 87 -14.98 -11.93 -5.69
CA HIS A 87 -14.27 -12.60 -6.78
C HIS A 87 -13.27 -13.67 -6.29
N LEU A 88 -12.60 -13.43 -5.17
CA LEU A 88 -11.72 -14.43 -4.54
C LEU A 88 -12.50 -15.67 -4.09
N ASP A 89 -13.68 -15.47 -3.51
CA ASP A 89 -14.55 -16.57 -3.08
C ASP A 89 -15.10 -17.33 -4.31
N GLU A 90 -15.51 -16.64 -5.39
CA GLU A 90 -15.89 -17.29 -6.65
C GLU A 90 -14.76 -18.12 -7.27
N ASN A 91 -13.54 -17.59 -7.31
CA ASN A 91 -12.39 -18.30 -7.86
C ASN A 91 -12.04 -19.53 -7.02
N ARG A 92 -12.22 -19.46 -5.70
CA ARG A 92 -12.05 -20.63 -4.83
C ARG A 92 -13.09 -21.70 -5.10
N ILE A 93 -14.36 -21.31 -5.30
CA ILE A 93 -15.44 -22.25 -5.65
C ILE A 93 -15.17 -22.90 -7.01
N ARG A 94 -14.81 -22.11 -8.02
CA ARG A 94 -14.44 -22.61 -9.36
C ARG A 94 -13.29 -23.61 -9.29
N LYS A 95 -12.25 -23.32 -8.50
CA LYS A 95 -11.12 -24.23 -8.34
C LYS A 95 -11.53 -25.54 -7.67
N ALA A 96 -12.31 -25.49 -6.59
CA ALA A 96 -12.79 -26.70 -5.93
C ALA A 96 -13.65 -27.57 -6.87
N ALA A 97 -14.50 -26.95 -7.69
CA ALA A 97 -15.31 -27.69 -8.67
C ALA A 97 -14.47 -28.34 -9.78
N LEU A 98 -13.34 -27.73 -10.17
CA LEU A 98 -12.39 -28.34 -11.11
C LEU A 98 -11.67 -29.54 -10.47
N ASP A 99 -11.15 -29.35 -9.26
CA ASP A 99 -10.47 -30.42 -8.50
C ASP A 99 -11.42 -31.63 -8.31
N ASP A 100 -12.69 -31.40 -7.97
CA ASP A 100 -13.71 -32.47 -7.84
C ASP A 100 -13.97 -33.19 -9.18
N SER A 101 -13.99 -32.46 -10.31
CA SER A 101 -14.19 -33.04 -11.64
C SER A 101 -13.00 -33.89 -12.12
N GLU A 102 -11.78 -33.48 -11.77
CA GLU A 102 -10.56 -34.25 -12.07
C GLU A 102 -10.51 -35.54 -11.24
N GLU A 103 -10.94 -35.51 -9.98
CA GLU A 103 -11.07 -36.72 -9.14
C GLU A 103 -12.12 -37.69 -9.70
N GLU A 104 -13.28 -37.19 -10.15
CA GLU A 104 -14.34 -38.03 -10.74
C GLU A 104 -13.89 -38.68 -12.07
N GLU A 105 -13.18 -37.95 -12.93
CA GLU A 105 -12.61 -38.49 -14.17
C GLU A 105 -11.49 -39.51 -13.91
N ALA A 106 -10.68 -39.32 -12.86
CA ALA A 106 -9.62 -40.27 -12.48
C ALA A 106 -10.14 -41.59 -11.88
N LEU A 107 -11.39 -41.60 -11.40
CA LEU A 107 -12.04 -42.77 -10.77
C LEU A 107 -12.98 -43.53 -11.73
N ALA A 108 -13.26 -42.98 -12.91
CA ALA A 108 -14.09 -43.58 -13.98
C ALA A 108 -13.29 -44.49 -14.92
#